data_AF-A0A2H6LDY5-F1
#
_entry.id   AF-A0A2H6LDY5-F1
#
_cell.length_a   1.000
_cell.length_b   1.000
_cell.length_c   1.000
_cell.angle_alpha   90.00
_cell.angle_beta   90.00
_cell.angle_gamma   90.00
#
_symmetry.space_group_name_H-M   'P 1'
#
loop_
_entity.id
_entity.type
_entity.pdbx_description
1 polymer ?
#
loop_
_entity_poly.entity_id
_entity_poly.type
_entity_poly.pdbx_seq_one_letter_code
_entity_poly.pdbx_strand_id
1 'polypeptide(L)' 'MHNKSEALFHTWIDAIATVLIEDGMDEELVKYRGENAAIAIQGSFILFQGLNDLALFMGVIQNLPK' A
#
# COMPACT_ATOMS: atom_id res chain seq x y z
N MET A 1 -17.69 -15.96 0.46
CA MET A 1 -16.46 -15.64 -0.32
C MET A 1 -15.90 -14.24 0.01
N HIS A 2 -16.37 -13.54 1.04
CA HIS A 2 -15.90 -12.18 1.36
C HIS A 2 -14.62 -12.15 2.23
N ASN A 3 -14.31 -13.23 2.96
CA ASN A 3 -13.35 -13.18 4.07
C ASN A 3 -11.89 -13.40 3.66
N LYS A 4 -11.60 -13.99 2.50
CA LYS A 4 -10.21 -14.29 2.07
C LYS A 4 -9.50 -13.05 1.53
N SER A 5 -10.21 -12.23 0.75
CA SER A 5 -9.69 -10.99 0.19
C SER A 5 -9.40 -9.97 1.28
N GLU A 6 -10.34 -9.84 2.23
CA GLU A 6 -10.22 -8.97 3.40
C GLU A 6 -8.98 -9.31 4.24
N ALA A 7 -8.80 -10.59 4.60
CA ALA A 7 -7.63 -11.03 5.36
C ALA A 7 -6.30 -10.77 4.62
N LEU A 8 -6.28 -10.94 3.30
CA LEU A 8 -5.10 -10.64 2.49
C LEU A 8 -4.76 -9.15 2.51
N PHE A 9 -5.77 -8.27 2.38
CA PHE A 9 -5.55 -6.82 2.43
C PHE A 9 -5.08 -6.36 3.80
N HIS A 10 -5.65 -6.90 4.89
CA HIS A 10 -5.15 -6.64 6.24
C HIS A 10 -3.70 -7.08 6.41
N THR A 11 -3.36 -8.29 5.95
CA THR A 11 -1.97 -8.79 6.01
C THR A 11 -0.99 -7.86 5.30
N TRP A 12 -1.38 -7.31 4.15
CA TRP A 12 -0.57 -6.36 3.40
C TRP A 12 -0.41 -5.02 4.12
N ILE A 13 -1.51 -4.48 4.65
CA ILE A 13 -1.49 -3.23 5.43
C ILE A 13 -0.59 -3.37 6.66
N ASP A 14 -0.71 -4.48 7.38
CA ASP A 14 0.07 -4.76 8.58
C ASP A 14 1.56 -4.95 8.26
N ALA A 15 1.89 -5.58 7.13
CA ALA A 15 3.26 -5.72 6.66
C ALA A 15 3.90 -4.36 6.32
N ILE A 16 3.17 -3.49 5.62
CA ILE A 16 3.65 -2.12 5.33
C ILE A 16 3.81 -1.34 6.64
N ALA A 17 2.85 -1.44 7.55
CA ALA A 17 2.91 -0.78 8.84
C ALA A 17 4.14 -1.24 9.65
N THR A 18 4.44 -2.54 9.67
CA THR A 18 5.61 -3.08 10.38
C THR A 18 6.91 -2.43 9.89
N VAL A 19 7.08 -2.30 8.57
CA VAL A 19 8.27 -1.66 7.98
C VAL A 19 8.38 -0.18 8.38
N LEU A 20 7.25 0.54 8.39
CA LEU A 20 7.23 1.95 8.79
C LEU A 20 7.54 2.16 10.29
N ILE A 21 7.12 1.23 11.15
CA ILE A 21 7.50 1.23 12.58
C ILE A 21 9.01 1.00 12.70
N GLU A 22 9.57 0.06 11.95
CA GLU A 22 11.01 -0.23 11.94
C GLU A 22 11.85 0.98 11.49
N ASP A 23 11.31 1.86 10.64
CA ASP A 23 11.96 3.13 10.24
C ASP A 23 11.75 4.27 11.26
N GLY A 24 11.08 3.99 12.39
CA GLY A 24 10.91 4.93 13.50
C GLY A 24 9.66 5.81 13.40
N MET A 25 8.66 5.43 12.59
CA MET A 25 7.38 6.12 12.53
C MET A 25 6.54 5.86 13.79
N ASP A 26 5.80 6.88 14.23
CA ASP A 26 4.87 6.80 15.36
C ASP A 26 3.76 5.79 15.10
N GLU A 27 3.67 4.77 15.99
CA GLU A 27 2.66 3.69 16.01
C GLU A 27 1.23 4.19 15.76
N GLU A 28 0.86 5.39 16.24
CA GLU A 28 -0.48 5.95 16.03
C GLU A 28 -0.78 6.30 14.57
N LEU A 29 0.25 6.60 13.77
CA LEU A 29 0.12 7.00 12.36
C LEU A 29 0.34 5.84 11.38
N VAL A 30 0.97 4.76 11.82
CA VAL A 30 1.51 3.74 10.92
C VAL A 30 0.42 2.93 10.24
N LYS A 31 -0.66 2.60 10.96
CA LYS A 31 -1.80 1.90 10.38
C LYS A 31 -2.46 2.72 9.27
N TYR A 32 -2.70 4.00 9.54
CA TYR A 32 -3.24 4.93 8.54
C TYR A 32 -2.31 5.06 7.32
N ARG A 33 -0.99 5.09 7.54
CA ARG A 33 -0.01 5.14 6.45
C ARG A 33 0.04 3.85 5.64
N GLY A 34 -0.03 2.69 6.30
CA GLY A 34 -0.14 1.38 5.66
C GLY A 34 -1.40 1.24 4.79
N GLU A 35 -2.54 1.71 5.30
CA GLU A 35 -3.81 1.75 4.54
C GLU A 35 -3.69 2.62 3.28
N ASN A 36 -3.16 3.84 3.41
CA ASN A 36 -2.98 4.73 2.27
C ASN A 36 -1.98 4.19 1.23
N ALA A 37 -0.89 3.55 1.69
CA ALA A 37 0.06 2.90 0.81
C ALA A 37 -0.59 1.75 0.03
N ALA A 38 -1.36 0.89 0.71
CA ALA A 38 -2.10 -0.20 0.06
C ALA A 38 -3.09 0.33 -0.99
N ILE A 39 -3.84 1.39 -0.68
CA ILE A 39 -4.75 2.07 -1.61
C ILE A 39 -3.99 2.60 -2.83
N ALA A 40 -2.88 3.31 -2.61
CA ALA A 40 -2.09 3.88 -3.70
C ALA A 40 -1.51 2.80 -4.63
N ILE A 41 -0.97 1.71 -4.07
CA ILE A 41 -0.44 0.57 -4.84
C ILE A 41 -1.54 -0.06 -5.69
N GLN A 42 -2.70 -0.35 -5.10
CA GLN A 42 -3.82 -0.98 -5.82
C GLN A 42 -4.41 -0.06 -6.88
N GLY A 43 -4.65 1.21 -6.54
CA GLY A 43 -5.20 2.20 -7.46
C GLY A 43 -4.29 2.44 -8.66
N SER A 44 -2.98 2.58 -8.42
CA SER A 44 -2.01 2.78 -9.50
C SER A 44 -1.85 1.54 -10.40
N PHE A 45 -2.00 0.33 -9.86
CA PHE A 45 -2.01 -0.89 -10.67
C PHE A 45 -3.21 -0.95 -11.62
N ILE A 46 -4.40 -0.56 -11.15
CA ILE A 46 -5.61 -0.46 -11.99
C ILE A 46 -5.40 0.55 -13.12
N LEU A 47 -4.83 1.72 -12.81
CA LEU A 47 -4.55 2.76 -13.81
C LEU A 47 -3.48 2.30 -14.83
N PHE A 48 -2.41 1.64 -14.36
CA PHE A 48 -1.41 1.03 -15.23
C PHE A 48 -2.07 0.06 -16.22
N GLN A 49 -2.92 -0.85 -15.75
CA GLN A 49 -3.60 -1.81 -16.62
C GLN A 49 -4.56 -1.15 -17.61
N GLY A 50 -5.33 -0.15 -17.17
CA GLY A 50 -6.32 0.52 -18.00
C GLY A 50 -5.71 1.47 -19.04
N LEU A 51 -4.56 2.07 -18.74
CA LEU A 51 -3.91 3.06 -19.60
C LEU A 51 -2.67 2.53 -20.31
N ASN A 52 -2.23 1.31 -19.98
CA ASN A 52 -0.98 0.69 -20.45
C ASN A 52 0.25 1.58 -20.20
N ASP A 53 0.27 2.28 -19.07
CA ASP A 53 1.34 3.19 -18.66
C ASP A 53 1.96 2.75 -17.33
N LEU A 54 3.12 2.09 -17.42
CA LEU A 54 3.86 1.58 -16.27
C LEU A 54 4.40 2.71 -15.38
N ALA A 55 4.57 3.92 -15.91
CA ALA A 55 5.11 5.05 -15.14
C ALA A 55 4.20 5.43 -13.97
N LEU A 56 2.88 5.26 -14.10
CA LEU A 56 1.91 5.53 -13.04
C LEU A 56 2.10 4.62 -11.81
N PHE A 57 2.34 3.33 -12.04
CA PHE A 57 2.62 2.38 -10.98
C PHE A 57 4.00 2.62 -10.36
N MET A 58 5.02 2.81 -11.19
CA MET A 58 6.38 3.06 -10.72
C MET A 58 6.50 4.35 -9.91
N GLY A 59 5.78 5.41 -10.30
CA GLY A 59 5.71 6.66 -9.56
C GLY A 59 5.17 6.48 -8.14
N VAL A 60 4.17 5.61 -7.93
CA VAL A 60 3.69 5.27 -6.58
C VAL A 60 4.75 4.51 -5.80
N ILE A 61 5.34 3.45 -6.37
CA ILE A 61 6.35 2.63 -5.67
C ILE A 61 7.54 3.48 -5.20
N GLN A 62 7.99 4.44 -6.02
CA GLN A 62 9.11 5.32 -5.68
C GLN A 62 8.79 6.33 -4.57
N ASN A 63 7.52 6.67 -4.38
CA ASN A 63 7.05 7.65 -3.39
C ASN A 63 6.34 7.02 -2.20
N LEU A 64 6.43 5.70 -2.04
CA LEU A 64 5.93 5.05 -0.83
C LEU A 64 6.64 5.61 0.41
N PRO A 65 5.92 5.76 1.54
CA PRO A 65 6.53 6.17 2.79
C PRO A 65 7.67 5.20 3.13
N LYS A 66 8.79 5.78 3.55
CA LYS A 66 9.92 5.07 4.15
C LYS A 66 9.79 5.24 5.65
#